data_AF-A0A535KWT7-F1
#
_entry.id   AF-A0A535KWT7-F1
#
_cell.length_a   1.000
_cell.length_b   1.000
_cell.length_c   1.000
_cell.angle_alpha   90.00
_cell.angle_beta   90.00
_cell.angle_gamma   90.00
#
_symmetry.space_group_name_H-M   'P 1'
#
loop_
_entity.id
_entity.type
_entity.pdbx_description
1 polymer ?
#
loop_
_entity_poly.entity_id
_entity_poly.type
_entity_poly.pdbx_seq_one_letter_code
_entity_poly.pdbx_strand_id
1 'polypeptide(L)' 'FEITTWAQLGLHTKPIGLLNVVGYFTPLLTMVSHAVTEGFIPPNHAHILLTSTSPADLLDSFAAYAPLSDQAKLLDIPPE' A
#
# COMPACT_ATOMS: atom_id res chain seq x y z
N PHE A 1 -6.03 -6.04 5.84
CA PHE A 1 -4.63 -6.14 5.39
C PHE A 1 -4.32 -7.41 4.58
N GLU A 2 -5.27 -8.33 4.34
CA GLU A 2 -4.97 -9.54 3.57
C GLU A 2 -4.67 -9.26 2.08
N ILE A 3 -5.51 -8.46 1.42
CA ILE A 3 -5.31 -8.07 0.01
C ILE A 3 -4.00 -7.29 -0.18
N THR A 4 -3.61 -6.47 0.78
CA THR A 4 -2.30 -5.79 0.74
C THR A 4 -1.14 -6.78 0.83
N THR A 5 -1.27 -7.84 1.64
CA THR A 5 -0.26 -8.91 1.70
C THR A 5 -0.19 -9.70 0.40
N TRP A 6 -1.33 -9.97 -0.26
CA TRP A 6 -1.32 -10.63 -1.57
C TRP A 6 -0.60 -9.81 -2.64
N ALA A 7 -0.77 -8.48 -2.63
CA ALA A 7 0.00 -7.58 -3.48
C ALA A 7 1.51 -7.66 -3.19
N GLN A 8 1.91 -7.67 -1.91
CA GLN A 8 3.33 -7.79 -1.49
C GLN A 8 3.97 -9.13 -1.89
N LEU A 9 3.18 -10.19 -1.93
CA LEU A 9 3.59 -11.52 -2.41
C LEU A 9 3.59 -11.63 -3.95
N GLY A 10 3.09 -10.60 -4.65
CA GLY A 10 2.95 -10.61 -6.11
C GLY A 10 1.82 -11.50 -6.63
N LEU A 11 0.84 -11.86 -5.79
CA LEU A 11 -0.31 -12.67 -6.20
C LEU A 11 -1.32 -11.88 -7.05
N HIS A 12 -1.28 -10.55 -6.98
CA HIS A 12 -1.98 -9.67 -7.90
C HIS A 12 -1.30 -8.31 -8.02
N THR A 13 -1.66 -7.58 -9.06
CA THR A 13 -1.13 -6.25 -9.40
C THR A 13 -2.19 -5.17 -9.43
N LYS A 14 -3.39 -5.45 -8.90
CA LYS A 14 -4.49 -4.47 -8.82
C LYS A 14 -4.18 -3.37 -7.79
N PRO A 15 -4.53 -2.10 -8.05
CA PRO A 15 -4.40 -1.03 -7.07
C PRO A 15 -5.29 -1.30 -5.84
N ILE A 16 -4.84 -0.84 -4.68
CA ILE A 16 -5.60 -0.86 -3.43
C ILE A 16 -5.71 0.57 -2.93
N GLY A 17 -6.91 1.01 -2.55
CA GLY A 17 -7.15 2.39 -2.14
C GLY A 17 -7.98 2.52 -0.88
N LEU A 18 -7.71 3.56 -0.10
CA LEU A 18 -8.49 3.98 1.07
C LEU A 18 -9.12 5.34 0.79
N LEU A 19 -10.45 5.39 0.79
CA LEU A 19 -11.20 6.65 0.76
C LEU A 19 -11.30 7.21 2.18
N ASN A 20 -10.43 8.17 2.51
CA ASN A 20 -10.24 8.71 3.87
C ASN A 20 -11.23 9.84 4.20
N VAL A 21 -12.53 9.54 4.21
CA VAL A 21 -13.59 10.52 4.52
C VAL A 21 -13.43 11.05 5.94
N VAL A 22 -13.29 12.39 6.08
CA VAL A 22 -13.16 13.09 7.37
C VAL A 22 -12.06 12.48 8.26
N GLY A 23 -11.01 11.92 7.64
CA GLY A 23 -9.88 11.36 8.39
C GLY A 23 -10.16 10.02 9.09
N TYR A 24 -11.21 9.29 8.72
CA TYR A 24 -11.55 8.01 9.33
C TYR A 24 -10.39 7.00 9.36
N PHE A 25 -9.61 6.91 8.27
CA PHE A 25 -8.45 6.03 8.14
C PHE A 25 -7.13 6.67 8.58
N THR A 26 -7.13 7.92 9.05
CA THR A 26 -5.90 8.59 9.51
C THR A 26 -5.16 7.79 10.59
N PRO A 27 -5.80 7.26 11.65
CA PRO A 27 -5.10 6.44 12.64
C PRO A 27 -4.46 5.17 12.05
N LEU A 28 -5.12 4.56 11.06
CA LEU A 28 -4.60 3.40 10.35
C LEU A 28 -3.33 3.75 9.56
N LEU A 29 -3.34 4.87 8.84
CA LEU A 29 -2.20 5.37 8.08
C LEU A 29 -1.03 5.71 9.01
N THR A 30 -1.31 6.29 10.18
CA THR A 30 -0.29 6.53 11.22
C THR A 30 0.33 5.22 11.71
N MET A 31 -0.47 4.20 11.99
CA MET A 31 0.02 2.89 12.41
C MET A 31 0.91 2.24 11.33
N VAL A 32 0.50 2.31 10.06
CA VAL A 32 1.30 1.81 8.93
C VAL A 32 2.61 2.57 8.81
N SER A 33 2.58 3.90 8.89
CA SER A 33 3.80 4.73 8.85
C SER A 33 4.76 4.39 9.99
N HIS A 34 4.24 4.13 11.20
CA HIS A 34 5.07 3.72 12.32
C HIS A 34 5.72 2.35 12.07
N ALA A 35 4.97 1.37 11.57
CA ALA A 35 5.51 0.06 11.22
C ALA A 35 6.60 0.12 10.13
N VAL A 36 6.52 1.08 9.20
CA VAL A 36 7.58 1.35 8.23
C VAL A 36 8.82 1.91 8.92
N THR A 37 8.65 2.91 9.80
CA THR A 37 9.76 3.51 10.56
C THR A 37 10.51 2.49 11.41
N GLU A 38 9.78 1.56 12.04
CA GLU A 38 10.36 0.49 12.87
C GLU A 38 10.91 -0.69 12.06
N GLY A 39 10.86 -0.64 10.72
CA GLY A 39 11.42 -1.69 9.85
C GLY A 39 10.56 -2.95 9.70
N PHE A 40 9.35 -2.99 10.26
CA PHE A 40 8.41 -4.10 10.07
C PHE A 40 7.82 -4.14 8.65
N ILE A 41 7.74 -2.98 7.98
CA ILE A 41 7.26 -2.88 6.59
C ILE A 41 8.36 -2.19 5.76
N PRO A 42 8.84 -2.82 4.66
CA PRO A 42 9.76 -2.15 3.76
C PRO A 42 9.16 -0.83 3.23
N PRO A 43 9.92 0.28 3.16
CA PRO A 43 9.40 1.57 2.67
C PRO A 43 8.73 1.48 1.29
N ASN A 44 9.30 0.63 0.45
CA ASN A 44 8.80 0.30 -0.89
C ASN A 44 7.39 -0.31 -0.91
N HIS A 45 6.98 -0.99 0.17
CA HIS A 45 5.65 -1.57 0.32
C HIS A 45 4.63 -0.64 0.99
N ALA A 46 5.07 0.49 1.55
CA ALA A 46 4.17 1.49 2.14
C ALA A 46 3.26 2.15 1.08
N HIS A 47 3.75 2.23 -0.17
CA HIS A 47 3.04 2.82 -1.31
C HIS A 47 1.96 1.90 -1.93
N ILE A 48 1.73 0.71 -1.38
CA ILE A 48 0.67 -0.21 -1.86
C ILE A 48 -0.73 0.36 -1.61
N LEU A 49 -0.89 1.24 -0.60
CA LEU A 49 -2.17 1.86 -0.27
C LEU A 49 -2.25 3.27 -0.86
N LEU A 50 -3.00 3.41 -1.95
CA LEU A 50 -3.42 4.72 -2.44
C LEU A 50 -4.42 5.34 -1.45
N THR A 51 -4.38 6.65 -1.26
CA THR A 51 -5.31 7.32 -0.35
C THR A 51 -5.83 8.59 -0.98
N SER A 52 -7.11 8.87 -0.79
CA SER A 52 -7.73 10.14 -1.19
C SER A 52 -8.96 10.40 -0.33
N THR A 53 -9.40 11.65 -0.25
CA THR A 53 -10.68 12.04 0.35
C THR A 53 -11.81 12.15 -0.68
N SER A 54 -11.47 12.08 -1.98
CA SER A 54 -12.37 12.20 -3.12
C SER A 54 -12.49 10.86 -3.86
N PRO A 55 -13.72 10.36 -4.11
CA PRO A 55 -13.91 9.16 -4.92
C PRO A 55 -13.35 9.29 -6.35
N ALA A 56 -13.51 10.46 -6.98
CA ALA A 56 -13.05 10.69 -8.34
C ALA A 56 -11.52 10.59 -8.42
N ASP A 57 -10.82 11.30 -7.54
CA ASP A 57 -9.35 11.30 -7.49
C ASP A 57 -8.79 9.91 -7.19
N LEU A 58 -9.50 9.11 -6.37
CA LEU A 58 -9.10 7.73 -6.07
C LEU A 58 -9.25 6.82 -7.30
N LEU A 59 -10.32 6.99 -8.07
CA LEU A 59 -10.54 6.26 -9.32
C LEU A 59 -9.54 6.68 -10.39
N ASP A 60 -9.23 7.97 -10.50
CA ASP A 60 -8.19 8.47 -11.42
C ASP A 60 -6.82 7.88 -11.03
N SER A 61 -6.53 7.80 -9.73
CA SER A 61 -5.32 7.14 -9.22
C SER A 61 -5.28 5.65 -9.53
N PHE A 62 -6.43 4.96 -9.51
CA PHE A 62 -6.52 3.56 -9.93
C PHE A 62 -6.27 3.38 -11.43
N ALA A 63 -6.78 4.30 -12.26
CA ALA A 63 -6.57 4.26 -13.71
C ALA A 63 -5.11 4.54 -14.09
N ALA A 64 -4.43 5.41 -13.34
CA ALA A 64 -3.02 5.75 -13.54
C ALA A 64 -2.04 4.77 -12.86
N TYR A 65 -2.54 3.81 -12.09
CA TYR A 65 -1.70 2.91 -11.31
C TYR A 65 -0.89 1.97 -12.22
N ALA A 66 0.43 2.10 -12.15
CA ALA A 66 1.37 1.12 -12.67
C ALA A 66 1.82 0.20 -11.51
N PRO A 67 1.69 -1.13 -11.65
CA PRO A 67 2.19 -2.04 -10.62
C PRO A 67 3.70 -1.88 -10.45
N LEU A 68 4.16 -2.01 -9.21
CA LEU A 68 5.58 -2.14 -8.89
C LEU A 68 6.07 -3.52 -9.33
N SER A 69 6.07 -3.79 -10.65
CA SER A 69 6.38 -5.11 -11.22
C SER A 69 7.86 -5.51 -11.12
N ASP A 70 8.72 -4.63 -10.59
CA ASP A 70 10.18 -4.76 -10.59
C ASP A 70 10.81 -4.67 -9.20
N GLN A 71 10.01 -4.77 -8.14
CA GLN A 71 10.52 -4.78 -6.76
C GLN A 71 10.60 -6.20 -6.20
N ALA A 72 11.65 -6.45 -5.41
CA ALA A 72 11.85 -7.68 -4.66
C ALA A 72 10.57 -8.00 -3.87
N LYS A 73 9.99 -9.18 -4.12
CA LYS A 73 8.81 -9.63 -3.38
C LYS A 73 9.17 -9.69 -1.90
N LEU A 74 8.18 -9.66 -1.02
CA LEU A 74 8.42 -9.83 0.42
C LEU A 74 9.24 -11.10 0.74
N LEU A 75 9.11 -12.13 -0.09
CA LEU A 75 9.85 -13.40 0.02
C LEU A 75 11.31 -13.34 -0.50
N ASP A 76 11.66 -12.32 -1.26
CA ASP A 76 12.98 -12.16 -1.87
C ASP A 76 13.95 -11.36 -0.95
N ILE A 77 13.46 -10.88 0.21
CA ILE A 77 14.26 -10.19 1.20
C ILE A 77 15.04 -11.25 2.01
N PRO A 78 16.39 -11.20 2.04
CA PRO A 78 17.16 -12.16 2.81
C PRO A 78 16.80 -12.08 4.31
N PRO A 79 16.75 -13.21 5.03
CA PRO A 79 16.76 -13.17 6.48
C PRO A 79 18.10 -12.59 6.95
N GLU A 80 18.06 -11.66 7.91
CA GLU A 80 19.26 -11.24 8.65
C GLU A 80 19.90 -12.41 9.42
#